data_AF-A0A3E2HSD8-F1
#
_entry.id   AF-A0A3E2HSD8-F1
#
_cell.length_a   1.000
_cell.length_b   1.000
_cell.length_c   1.000
_cell.angle_alpha   90.00
_cell.angle_beta   90.00
_cell.angle_gamma   90.00
#
_symmetry.space_group_name_H-M   'P 1'
#
loop_
_entity.id
_entity.type
_entity.pdbx_description
1 polymer ?
#
loop_
_entity_poly.entity_id
_entity_poly.type
_entity_poly.pdbx_seq_one_letter_code
_entity_poly.pdbx_strand_id
1 'polypeptide(L)'
;MAGSPCIDDKELSKEYLQRASRTIEGIDSNMFSSDNGHYLTSDSIPTGMAKELHRWLIYQNISPKHLHTQLLSKLSTALFGTTHNGYPLSFSPKTPKVPPVISPIMPAFHILAAISADDHQTAEHVLRTVFAPMYNKASPHFTGTCWEFLNADGTPFKDQFCSYAQLFSVSPIFILSRYVLRVEPVEAGFKQLRIAPRFKVSGVTWAQGRVPTPVGELLEMNVGGCAQTSIHVTTNMIEVLRTKSLEVSRIPFCL
;
A
#
# COMPACT_ATOMS: atom_id res chain seq x y z
N MET A 1 -7.48 9.00 18.06
CA MET A 1 -7.13 10.38 18.44
C MET A 1 -7.85 10.85 19.70
N ALA A 2 -9.09 10.41 19.99
CA ALA A 2 -9.88 10.80 21.17
C ALA A 2 -9.33 10.39 22.57
N GLY A 3 -8.06 10.02 22.69
CA GLY A 3 -7.46 9.55 23.94
C GLY A 3 -5.94 9.46 23.87
N SER A 4 -5.31 10.29 23.03
CA SER A 4 -3.85 10.38 23.03
C SER A 4 -3.41 11.20 24.25
N PRO A 5 -2.41 10.75 25.04
CA PRO A 5 -1.87 11.55 26.14
C PRO A 5 -1.26 12.89 25.68
N CYS A 6 -1.04 13.08 24.37
CA CYS A 6 -0.49 14.31 23.81
C CYS A 6 -1.56 15.36 23.44
N ILE A 7 -2.80 14.95 23.16
CA ILE A 7 -3.93 15.82 22.81
C ILE A 7 -5.20 15.19 23.41
N ASP A 8 -5.63 15.69 24.56
CA ASP A 8 -6.77 15.15 25.34
C ASP A 8 -8.05 15.99 25.16
N ASP A 9 -8.25 16.56 23.96
CA ASP A 9 -9.49 17.25 23.61
C ASP A 9 -10.51 16.25 23.05
N LYS A 10 -11.26 15.63 23.96
CA LYS A 10 -12.25 14.59 23.63
C LYS A 10 -13.43 15.15 22.86
N GLU A 11 -13.86 16.37 23.16
CA GLU A 11 -15.00 17.01 22.48
C GLU A 11 -14.63 17.36 21.04
N LEU A 12 -13.48 17.99 20.81
CA LEU A 12 -13.00 18.27 19.46
C LEU A 12 -12.75 16.98 18.67
N SER A 13 -12.22 15.94 19.31
CA SER A 13 -12.05 14.64 18.65
C SER A 13 -13.39 14.02 18.25
N LYS A 14 -14.43 14.14 19.08
CA LYS A 14 -15.78 13.65 18.76
C LYS A 14 -16.38 14.44 17.60
N GLU A 15 -16.19 15.76 17.59
CA GLU A 15 -16.64 16.61 16.50
C GLU A 15 -15.99 16.24 15.17
N TYR A 16 -14.66 16.04 15.13
CA TYR A 16 -13.96 15.61 13.92
C TYR A 16 -14.40 14.23 13.45
N LEU A 17 -14.66 13.29 14.37
CA LEU A 17 -15.20 11.97 14.00
C LEU A 17 -16.60 12.09 13.37
N GLN A 18 -17.48 12.94 13.92
CA GLN A 18 -18.79 13.18 13.34
C GLN A 18 -18.71 13.84 11.95
N ARG A 19 -17.79 14.80 11.78
CA ARG A 19 -17.52 15.42 10.46
C ARG A 19 -17.00 14.39 9.46
N ALA A 20 -16.12 13.50 9.88
CA ALA A 20 -15.61 12.41 9.05
C ALA A 20 -16.75 11.45 8.63
N SER A 21 -17.62 11.03 9.55
CA SER A 21 -18.78 10.18 9.23
C SER A 21 -19.71 10.83 8.20
N ARG A 22 -20.07 12.11 8.39
CA ARG A 22 -20.88 12.84 7.40
C ARG A 22 -20.20 12.95 6.04
N THR A 23 -18.88 13.09 6.02
CA THR A 23 -18.11 13.13 4.76
C THR A 23 -18.16 11.78 4.04
N ILE A 24 -18.03 10.67 4.78
CA ILE A 24 -18.15 9.31 4.22
C ILE A 24 -19.57 9.09 3.66
N GLU A 25 -20.60 9.44 4.41
CA GLU A 25 -22.00 9.37 3.94
C GLU A 25 -22.25 10.20 2.68
N GLY A 26 -21.65 11.41 2.62
CA GLY A 26 -21.70 12.27 1.45
C GLY A 26 -20.99 11.64 0.24
N ILE A 27 -19.82 11.05 0.42
CA ILE A 27 -19.11 10.33 -0.64
C ILE A 27 -19.95 9.17 -1.16
N ASP A 28 -20.48 8.32 -0.27
CA ASP A 28 -21.31 7.17 -0.66
C ASP A 28 -22.57 7.60 -1.40
N SER A 29 -23.25 8.65 -0.93
CA SER A 29 -24.52 9.09 -1.52
C SER A 29 -24.38 9.81 -2.86
N ASN A 30 -23.26 10.49 -3.09
CA ASN A 30 -23.09 11.36 -4.26
C ASN A 30 -22.09 10.81 -5.29
N MET A 31 -21.12 9.99 -4.85
CA MET A 31 -20.03 9.53 -5.72
C MET A 31 -20.17 8.07 -6.10
N PHE A 32 -20.94 7.25 -5.39
CA PHE A 32 -21.17 5.86 -5.80
C PHE A 32 -22.19 5.80 -6.94
N SER A 33 -21.79 5.21 -8.07
CA SER A 33 -22.69 4.95 -9.20
C SER A 33 -23.16 3.50 -9.16
N SER A 34 -24.46 3.28 -8.95
CA SER A 34 -25.07 1.95 -9.04
C SER A 34 -24.94 1.34 -10.44
N ASP A 35 -25.05 2.18 -11.47
CA ASP A 35 -25.03 1.74 -12.88
C ASP A 35 -23.66 1.18 -13.26
N ASN A 36 -22.60 1.83 -12.81
CA ASN A 36 -21.23 1.40 -13.08
C ASN A 36 -20.67 0.45 -12.00
N GLY A 37 -21.30 0.40 -10.82
CA GLY A 37 -20.88 -0.37 -9.67
C GLY A 37 -19.51 0.05 -9.11
N HIS A 38 -19.20 1.35 -9.16
CA HIS A 38 -17.98 1.93 -8.58
C HIS A 38 -18.16 3.43 -8.30
N TYR A 39 -17.15 4.04 -7.67
CA TYR A 39 -17.16 5.47 -7.35
C TYR A 39 -16.67 6.32 -8.54
N LEU A 40 -17.34 7.43 -8.80
CA LEU A 40 -16.95 8.41 -9.81
C LEU A 40 -15.65 9.12 -9.39
N THR A 41 -14.85 9.54 -10.38
CA THR A 41 -13.61 10.29 -10.10
C THR A 41 -13.92 11.69 -9.58
N SER A 42 -14.88 12.36 -10.22
CA SER A 42 -15.51 13.60 -9.80
C SER A 42 -16.90 13.70 -10.43
N ASP A 43 -17.71 14.65 -9.98
CA ASP A 43 -18.99 15.03 -10.60
C ASP A 43 -18.85 15.45 -12.08
N SER A 44 -17.71 16.05 -12.42
CA SER A 44 -17.32 16.52 -13.75
C SER A 44 -16.64 15.45 -14.62
N ILE A 45 -16.18 14.34 -14.01
CA ILE A 45 -15.53 13.21 -14.68
C ILE A 45 -16.27 11.92 -14.30
N PRO A 46 -17.48 11.70 -14.87
CA PRO A 46 -18.32 10.56 -14.51
C PRO A 46 -17.85 9.25 -15.16
N THR A 47 -16.91 9.32 -16.11
CA THR A 47 -16.47 8.16 -16.89
C THR A 47 -15.05 7.75 -16.55
N GLY A 48 -14.85 6.44 -16.43
CA GLY A 48 -13.56 5.83 -16.16
C GLY A 48 -13.23 5.75 -14.67
N MET A 49 -12.05 5.20 -14.37
CA MET A 49 -11.61 4.94 -13.01
C MET A 49 -10.26 5.61 -12.75
N ALA A 50 -10.20 6.38 -11.67
CA ALA A 50 -8.95 6.87 -11.11
C ALA A 50 -8.34 5.82 -10.17
N LYS A 51 -7.08 5.51 -10.43
CA LYS A 51 -6.27 4.55 -9.69
C LYS A 51 -6.21 4.86 -8.20
N GLU A 52 -5.83 6.08 -7.86
CA GLU A 52 -5.54 6.49 -6.48
C GLU A 52 -6.81 6.61 -5.62
N LEU A 53 -7.88 7.16 -6.19
CA LEU A 53 -9.18 7.29 -5.53
C LEU A 53 -9.69 5.95 -4.99
N HIS A 54 -9.82 4.95 -5.86
CA HIS A 54 -10.40 3.66 -5.50
C HIS A 54 -9.58 2.94 -4.43
N ARG A 55 -8.25 3.05 -4.50
CA ARG A 55 -7.34 2.47 -3.50
C ARG A 55 -7.51 3.11 -2.14
N TRP A 56 -7.66 4.43 -2.10
CA TRP A 56 -7.87 5.16 -0.86
C TRP A 56 -9.22 4.79 -0.22
N LEU A 57 -10.28 4.69 -1.04
CA LEU A 57 -11.61 4.29 -0.58
C LEU A 57 -11.62 2.90 0.06
N ILE A 58 -10.85 1.96 -0.49
CA ILE A 58 -10.70 0.60 0.07
C ILE A 58 -9.83 0.63 1.32
N TYR A 59 -8.60 1.16 1.20
CA TYR A 59 -7.60 1.11 2.27
C TYR A 59 -8.06 1.80 3.56
N GLN A 60 -8.77 2.94 3.44
CA GLN A 60 -9.28 3.68 4.58
C GLN A 60 -10.65 3.21 5.08
N ASN A 61 -11.22 2.16 4.48
CA ASN A 61 -12.60 1.70 4.74
C ASN A 61 -13.65 2.81 4.59
N ILE A 62 -13.44 3.73 3.63
CA ILE A 62 -14.47 4.73 3.26
C ILE A 62 -15.57 4.02 2.47
N SER A 63 -15.17 3.16 1.52
CA SER A 63 -16.14 2.29 0.84
C SER A 63 -16.57 1.13 1.74
N PRO A 64 -17.85 0.69 1.65
CA PRO A 64 -18.33 -0.48 2.38
C PRO A 64 -17.49 -1.73 2.11
N LYS A 65 -17.13 -2.46 3.18
CA LYS A 65 -16.24 -3.64 3.10
C LYS A 65 -16.70 -4.71 2.11
N HIS A 66 -18.02 -4.93 1.99
CA HIS A 66 -18.57 -5.91 1.06
C HIS A 66 -18.30 -5.57 -0.42
N LEU A 67 -17.96 -4.32 -0.74
CA LEU A 67 -17.60 -3.88 -2.09
C LEU A 67 -16.11 -4.00 -2.40
N HIS A 68 -15.23 -4.21 -1.41
CA HIS A 68 -13.78 -4.09 -1.60
C HIS A 68 -13.24 -5.03 -2.68
N THR A 69 -13.63 -6.31 -2.66
CA THR A 69 -13.23 -7.29 -3.68
C THR A 69 -13.73 -6.90 -5.08
N GLN A 70 -14.97 -6.43 -5.18
CA GLN A 70 -15.55 -5.99 -6.45
C GLN A 70 -14.82 -4.76 -7.02
N LEU A 71 -14.54 -3.78 -6.16
CA LEU A 71 -13.84 -2.55 -6.54
C LEU A 71 -12.41 -2.85 -6.99
N LEU A 72 -11.68 -3.72 -6.28
CA LEU A 72 -10.35 -4.18 -6.70
C LEU A 72 -10.39 -4.88 -8.06
N SER A 73 -11.32 -5.81 -8.26
CA SER A 73 -11.46 -6.53 -9.53
C SER A 73 -11.75 -5.59 -10.71
N LYS A 74 -12.67 -4.63 -10.52
CA LYS A 74 -12.95 -3.58 -11.52
C LYS A 74 -11.71 -2.74 -11.82
N LEU A 75 -10.98 -2.34 -10.78
CA LEU A 75 -9.76 -1.54 -10.90
C LEU A 75 -8.68 -2.28 -11.69
N SER A 76 -8.41 -3.54 -11.35
CA SER A 76 -7.43 -4.38 -12.05
C SER A 76 -7.81 -4.57 -13.52
N THR A 77 -9.09 -4.84 -13.80
CA THR A 77 -9.61 -4.98 -15.18
C THR A 77 -9.45 -3.68 -15.98
N ALA A 78 -9.75 -2.53 -15.36
CA ALA A 78 -9.72 -1.23 -16.03
C ALA A 78 -8.29 -0.71 -16.28
N LEU A 79 -7.31 -1.12 -15.47
CA LEU A 79 -5.98 -0.50 -15.43
C LEU A 79 -4.82 -1.38 -15.87
N PHE A 80 -4.88 -2.71 -15.70
CA PHE A 80 -3.69 -3.56 -15.85
C PHE A 80 -3.47 -3.97 -17.31
N GLY A 81 -4.52 -4.43 -18.00
CA GLY A 81 -4.41 -4.98 -19.37
C GLY A 81 -4.22 -3.96 -20.50
N THR A 82 -4.00 -2.69 -20.18
CA THR A 82 -3.99 -1.57 -21.15
C THR A 82 -2.57 -1.12 -21.52
N THR A 83 -1.55 -1.78 -20.98
CA THR A 83 -0.13 -1.47 -21.16
C THR A 83 0.63 -2.71 -21.63
N HIS A 84 1.85 -2.51 -22.15
CA HIS A 84 2.64 -3.57 -22.80
C HIS A 84 2.81 -4.84 -21.94
N ASN A 85 2.97 -4.69 -20.62
CA ASN A 85 3.27 -5.79 -19.69
C ASN A 85 2.33 -5.84 -18.47
N GLY A 86 1.08 -5.36 -18.59
CA GLY A 86 0.13 -5.45 -17.49
C GLY A 86 0.28 -4.36 -16.41
N TYR A 87 1.07 -3.32 -16.66
CA TYR A 87 1.27 -2.19 -15.75
C TYR A 87 -0.04 -1.41 -15.48
N PRO A 88 -0.32 -1.05 -14.22
CA PRO A 88 -1.49 -0.25 -13.89
C PRO A 88 -1.35 1.22 -14.32
N LEU A 89 -2.18 1.67 -15.25
CA LEU A 89 -2.34 3.10 -15.55
C LEU A 89 -2.93 3.87 -14.36
N SER A 90 -2.60 5.17 -14.25
CA SER A 90 -3.17 6.09 -13.25
C SER A 90 -4.65 6.37 -13.46
N PHE A 91 -5.13 6.28 -14.70
CA PHE A 91 -6.54 6.40 -15.04
C PHE A 91 -6.87 5.35 -16.10
N SER A 92 -8.10 4.84 -16.09
CA SER A 92 -8.55 3.94 -17.14
C SER A 92 -8.58 4.67 -18.50
N PRO A 93 -8.38 3.99 -19.63
CA PRO A 93 -8.42 4.63 -20.95
C PRO A 93 -9.73 5.35 -21.29
N LYS A 94 -10.83 5.01 -20.60
CA LYS A 94 -12.14 5.66 -20.76
C LYS A 94 -12.22 7.03 -20.06
N THR A 95 -11.23 7.39 -19.24
CA THR A 95 -11.20 8.68 -18.54
C THR A 95 -10.85 9.79 -19.55
N PRO A 96 -11.71 10.81 -19.70
CA PRO A 96 -11.54 11.84 -20.74
C PRO A 96 -10.33 12.72 -20.47
N LYS A 97 -9.60 13.08 -21.54
CA LYS A 97 -8.51 14.08 -21.53
C LYS A 97 -7.33 13.77 -20.59
N VAL A 98 -7.10 12.50 -20.26
CA VAL A 98 -5.95 12.07 -19.45
C VAL A 98 -5.03 11.18 -20.27
N PRO A 99 -3.72 11.48 -20.36
CA PRO A 99 -2.77 10.61 -21.06
C PRO A 99 -2.58 9.28 -20.31
N PRO A 100 -2.26 8.19 -21.02
CA PRO A 100 -2.01 6.90 -20.40
C PRO A 100 -0.63 6.91 -19.69
N VAL A 101 -0.66 7.25 -18.40
CA VAL A 101 0.53 7.38 -17.55
C VAL A 101 0.52 6.34 -16.45
N ILE A 102 1.67 5.73 -16.17
CA ILE A 102 1.91 4.93 -14.98
C ILE A 102 2.61 5.81 -13.96
N SER A 103 2.03 5.93 -12.76
CA SER A 103 2.63 6.63 -11.62
C SER A 103 3.12 5.65 -10.55
N PRO A 104 4.44 5.59 -10.28
CA PRO A 104 5.04 4.86 -9.16
C PRO A 104 5.04 5.62 -7.82
N ILE A 105 4.47 6.83 -7.75
CA ILE A 105 4.43 7.67 -6.53
C ILE A 105 3.53 7.04 -5.44
N MET A 106 2.39 6.46 -5.82
CA MET A 106 1.43 5.90 -4.86
C MET A 106 0.96 4.44 -5.11
N PRO A 107 1.77 3.53 -5.69
CA PRO A 107 1.41 2.12 -5.82
C PRO A 107 1.38 1.42 -4.47
N ALA A 108 2.06 1.96 -3.44
CA ALA A 108 1.96 1.48 -2.06
C ALA A 108 0.51 1.26 -1.64
N PHE A 109 -0.34 2.28 -1.80
CA PHE A 109 -1.75 2.20 -1.40
C PHE A 109 -2.55 1.17 -2.21
N HIS A 110 -2.11 0.82 -3.42
CA HIS A 110 -2.72 -0.31 -4.13
C HIS A 110 -2.39 -1.61 -3.44
N ILE A 111 -1.10 -1.80 -3.17
CA ILE A 111 -0.57 -2.99 -2.52
C ILE A 111 -1.25 -3.13 -1.15
N LEU A 112 -1.42 -2.02 -0.42
CA LEU A 112 -2.11 -2.01 0.87
C LEU A 112 -3.59 -2.33 0.78
N ALA A 113 -4.30 -1.75 -0.20
CA ALA A 113 -5.71 -2.05 -0.43
C ALA A 113 -5.90 -3.53 -0.78
N ALA A 114 -5.07 -4.06 -1.68
CA ALA A 114 -5.11 -5.48 -2.08
C ALA A 114 -4.77 -6.41 -0.90
N ILE A 115 -3.70 -6.14 -0.14
CA ILE A 115 -3.38 -6.89 1.10
C ILE A 115 -4.53 -6.83 2.11
N SER A 116 -5.18 -5.68 2.27
CA SER A 116 -6.30 -5.53 3.22
C SER A 116 -7.54 -6.33 2.84
N ALA A 117 -7.68 -6.66 1.56
CA ALA A 117 -8.73 -7.49 0.99
C ALA A 117 -8.28 -8.95 0.74
N ASP A 118 -7.12 -9.35 1.28
CA ASP A 118 -6.52 -10.69 1.10
C ASP A 118 -6.14 -11.04 -0.36
N ASP A 119 -6.08 -10.05 -1.25
CA ASP A 119 -5.68 -10.19 -2.65
C ASP A 119 -4.16 -10.02 -2.81
N HIS A 120 -3.41 -11.00 -2.32
CA HIS A 120 -1.94 -10.99 -2.42
C HIS A 120 -1.41 -11.06 -3.85
N GLN A 121 -2.17 -11.66 -4.78
CA GLN A 121 -1.78 -11.75 -6.18
C GLN A 121 -1.77 -10.38 -6.86
N THR A 122 -2.83 -9.59 -6.68
CA THR A 122 -2.87 -8.21 -7.18
C THR A 122 -1.79 -7.36 -6.52
N ALA A 123 -1.58 -7.52 -5.21
CA ALA A 123 -0.54 -6.82 -4.48
C ALA A 123 0.86 -7.10 -5.07
N GLU A 124 1.19 -8.37 -5.33
CA GLU A 124 2.45 -8.78 -5.94
C GLU A 124 2.58 -8.30 -7.38
N HIS A 125 1.52 -8.44 -8.18
CA HIS A 125 1.49 -7.95 -9.56
C HIS A 125 1.86 -6.47 -9.62
N VAL A 126 1.26 -5.63 -8.77
CA VAL A 126 1.57 -4.20 -8.71
C VAL A 126 3.00 -3.95 -8.25
N LEU A 127 3.48 -4.64 -7.22
CA LEU A 127 4.85 -4.50 -6.70
C LEU A 127 5.89 -4.84 -7.77
N ARG A 128 5.66 -5.87 -8.58
CA ARG A 128 6.62 -6.29 -9.61
C ARG A 128 6.53 -5.41 -10.84
N THR A 129 5.32 -5.21 -11.37
CA THR A 129 5.14 -4.65 -12.70
C THR A 129 5.41 -3.14 -12.72
N VAL A 130 4.89 -2.36 -11.76
CA VAL A 130 5.13 -0.91 -11.72
C VAL A 130 6.62 -0.56 -11.70
N PHE A 131 7.41 -1.39 -11.02
CA PHE A 131 8.82 -1.12 -10.77
C PHE A 131 9.77 -1.75 -11.78
N ALA A 132 9.37 -2.83 -12.46
CA ALA A 132 10.23 -3.61 -13.35
C ALA A 132 11.03 -2.77 -14.37
N PRO A 133 10.46 -1.76 -15.07
CA PRO A 133 11.22 -0.96 -16.02
C PRO A 133 12.40 -0.20 -15.39
N MET A 134 12.26 0.24 -14.14
CA MET A 134 13.26 1.02 -13.41
C MET A 134 14.41 0.15 -12.89
N TYR A 135 14.18 -1.16 -12.74
CA TYR A 135 15.19 -2.13 -12.31
C TYR A 135 15.88 -2.87 -13.47
N ASN A 136 15.48 -2.59 -14.72
CA ASN A 136 16.12 -3.19 -15.90
C ASN A 136 17.50 -2.55 -16.16
N LYS A 137 18.57 -3.21 -15.70
CA LYS A 137 19.96 -2.76 -15.90
C LYS A 137 20.40 -2.65 -17.37
N ALA A 138 19.70 -3.31 -18.29
CA ALA A 138 19.99 -3.22 -19.72
C ALA A 138 19.30 -2.01 -20.39
N SER A 139 18.41 -1.31 -19.68
CA SER A 139 17.74 -0.12 -20.20
C SER A 139 18.72 1.05 -20.30
N PRO A 140 18.70 1.85 -21.39
CA PRO A 140 19.46 3.10 -21.45
C PRO A 140 18.99 4.15 -20.44
N HIS A 141 17.82 3.92 -19.83
CA HIS A 141 17.24 4.78 -18.80
C HIS A 141 17.55 4.32 -17.37
N PHE A 142 18.32 3.25 -17.19
CA PHE A 142 18.64 2.73 -15.87
C PHE A 142 19.47 3.74 -15.06
N THR A 143 18.94 4.16 -13.92
CA THR A 143 19.58 5.12 -13.00
C THR A 143 19.88 4.55 -11.62
N GLY A 144 19.39 3.33 -11.32
CA GLY A 144 19.43 2.78 -9.96
C GLY A 144 18.49 3.46 -8.96
N THR A 145 17.57 4.30 -9.45
CA THR A 145 16.61 5.07 -8.65
C THR A 145 15.18 4.85 -9.18
N CYS A 146 14.18 5.23 -8.38
CA CYS A 146 12.78 5.21 -8.84
C CYS A 146 12.42 6.50 -9.58
N TRP A 147 11.72 6.38 -10.71
CA TRP A 147 11.26 7.48 -11.55
C TRP A 147 9.90 8.01 -11.10
N GLU A 148 9.56 9.21 -11.56
CA GLU A 148 8.31 9.90 -11.21
C GLU A 148 7.12 9.37 -12.02
N PHE A 149 7.28 9.18 -13.34
CA PHE A 149 6.22 8.68 -14.22
C PHE A 149 6.79 7.82 -15.36
N LEU A 150 5.96 6.92 -15.89
CA LEU A 150 6.25 6.14 -17.08
C LEU A 150 5.11 6.27 -18.09
N ASN A 151 5.45 6.18 -19.38
CA ASN A 151 4.49 5.95 -20.44
C ASN A 151 3.88 4.54 -20.32
N ALA A 152 2.77 4.29 -21.01
CA ALA A 152 2.13 2.97 -21.07
C ALA A 152 3.02 1.83 -21.60
N ASP A 153 4.09 2.15 -22.33
CA ASP A 153 5.09 1.18 -22.79
C ASP A 153 6.19 0.89 -21.76
N GLY A 154 6.19 1.56 -20.61
CA GLY A 154 7.19 1.43 -19.56
C GLY A 154 8.45 2.26 -19.79
N THR A 155 8.52 3.08 -20.83
CA THR A 155 9.59 4.08 -20.96
C THR A 155 9.38 5.26 -20.01
N PRO A 156 10.43 5.97 -19.59
CA PRO A 156 10.27 7.19 -18.80
C PRO A 156 9.34 8.19 -19.50
N PHE A 157 8.47 8.84 -18.74
CA PHE A 157 7.59 9.87 -19.28
C PHE A 157 8.44 11.05 -19.80
N LYS A 158 8.29 11.39 -21.08
CA LYS A 158 9.17 12.36 -21.78
C LYS A 158 8.58 13.77 -21.81
N ASP A 159 8.25 14.30 -20.64
CA ASP A 159 7.95 15.71 -20.47
C ASP A 159 9.07 16.40 -19.66
N GLN A 160 9.25 17.71 -19.83
CA GLN A 160 10.40 18.50 -19.37
C GLN A 160 10.64 18.50 -17.85
N PHE A 161 9.75 17.89 -17.06
CA PHE A 161 9.79 17.89 -15.61
C PHE A 161 9.77 16.50 -14.95
N CYS A 162 9.91 15.39 -15.71
CA CYS A 162 9.87 14.06 -15.09
C CYS A 162 11.20 13.68 -14.42
N SER A 163 11.18 13.54 -13.09
CA SER A 163 12.35 13.14 -12.31
C SER A 163 12.66 11.64 -12.46
N TYR A 164 13.94 11.31 -12.67
CA TYR A 164 14.42 9.93 -12.61
C TYR A 164 14.82 9.51 -11.19
N ALA A 165 14.74 10.42 -10.21
CA ALA A 165 15.06 10.14 -8.80
C ALA A 165 13.96 10.73 -7.91
N GLN A 166 12.80 10.09 -7.92
CA GLN A 166 11.61 10.55 -7.21
C GLN A 166 11.44 9.82 -5.87
N LEU A 167 11.59 10.56 -4.78
CA LEU A 167 11.47 10.03 -3.42
C LEU A 167 10.10 9.39 -3.17
N PHE A 168 9.02 9.96 -3.68
CA PHE A 168 7.69 9.41 -3.48
C PHE A 168 7.48 8.07 -4.19
N SER A 169 8.35 7.73 -5.14
CA SER A 169 8.30 6.46 -5.86
C SER A 169 9.05 5.31 -5.16
N VAL A 170 9.50 5.46 -3.91
CA VAL A 170 10.28 4.42 -3.20
C VAL A 170 9.43 3.46 -2.37
N SER A 171 8.14 3.30 -2.70
CA SER A 171 7.23 2.44 -1.94
C SER A 171 7.70 0.98 -1.74
N PRO A 172 8.48 0.33 -2.63
CA PRO A 172 8.98 -1.01 -2.36
C PRO A 172 9.76 -1.09 -1.04
N ILE A 173 10.52 -0.06 -0.68
CA ILE A 173 11.26 0.00 0.60
C ILE A 173 10.28 -0.12 1.78
N PHE A 174 9.22 0.68 1.76
CA PHE A 174 8.18 0.67 2.79
C PHE A 174 7.38 -0.65 2.81
N ILE A 175 6.99 -1.17 1.64
CA ILE A 175 6.20 -2.40 1.53
C ILE A 175 7.00 -3.61 2.05
N LEU A 176 8.25 -3.77 1.63
CA LEU A 176 9.07 -4.91 2.03
C LEU A 176 9.40 -4.85 3.53
N SER A 177 9.80 -3.69 4.05
CA SER A 177 10.11 -3.53 5.47
C SER A 177 8.88 -3.68 6.38
N ARG A 178 7.72 -3.15 6.00
CA ARG A 178 6.52 -3.12 6.88
C ARG A 178 5.52 -4.26 6.65
N TYR A 179 5.54 -4.94 5.51
CA TYR A 179 4.54 -5.97 5.19
C TYR A 179 5.15 -7.34 4.96
N VAL A 180 6.37 -7.43 4.44
CA VAL A 180 7.09 -8.72 4.37
C VAL A 180 7.74 -9.03 5.72
N LEU A 181 8.58 -8.13 6.26
CA LEU A 181 9.14 -8.33 7.61
C LEU A 181 8.10 -8.06 8.73
N ARG A 182 7.21 -7.09 8.47
CA ARG A 182 6.18 -6.53 9.38
C ARG A 182 6.64 -6.34 10.81
N VAL A 183 7.41 -5.28 11.00
CA VAL A 183 7.57 -4.61 12.30
C VAL A 183 6.64 -3.40 12.34
N GLU A 184 5.68 -3.40 13.24
CA GLU A 184 4.69 -2.33 13.36
C GLU A 184 4.62 -1.81 14.80
N PRO A 185 4.85 -0.50 15.05
CA PRO A 185 4.61 0.06 16.37
C PRO A 185 3.11 -0.01 16.68
N VAL A 186 2.76 -0.59 17.83
CA VAL A 186 1.39 -0.59 18.36
C VAL A 186 1.17 0.62 19.26
N GLU A 187 2.24 1.11 19.87
CA GLU A 187 2.27 2.34 20.65
C GLU A 187 3.27 3.35 20.08
N ALA A 188 3.00 4.63 20.29
CA ALA A 188 3.86 5.72 19.85
C ALA A 188 5.28 5.56 20.41
N GLY A 189 6.29 5.81 19.56
CA GLY A 189 7.69 5.67 19.93
C GLY A 189 8.20 4.22 20.01
N PHE A 190 7.50 3.25 19.42
CA PHE A 190 7.87 1.82 19.44
C PHE A 190 7.90 1.19 20.85
N LYS A 191 7.27 1.83 21.86
CA LYS A 191 7.16 1.28 23.23
C LYS A 191 6.63 -0.15 23.24
N GLN A 192 5.64 -0.38 22.38
CA GLN A 192 5.16 -1.71 22.02
C GLN A 192 5.17 -1.84 20.51
N LEU A 193 5.55 -3.03 20.04
CA LEU A 193 5.49 -3.39 18.63
C LEU A 193 4.85 -4.76 18.43
N ARG A 194 4.32 -4.97 17.22
CA ARG A 194 3.74 -6.21 16.74
C ARG A 194 4.53 -6.71 15.56
N ILE A 195 4.85 -8.01 15.58
CA ILE A 195 5.38 -8.73 14.43
C ILE A 195 4.35 -9.71 13.90
N ALA A 196 4.00 -9.56 12.63
CA ALA A 196 3.14 -10.50 11.96
C ALA A 196 3.21 -10.26 10.45
N PRO A 197 4.12 -10.88 9.69
CA PRO A 197 4.17 -10.76 8.23
C PRO A 197 2.76 -10.81 7.59
N ARG A 198 2.48 -9.90 6.65
CA ARG A 198 1.14 -9.70 6.04
C ARG A 198 1.15 -9.71 4.52
N PHE A 199 2.29 -9.93 3.91
CA PHE A 199 2.39 -9.96 2.46
C PHE A 199 3.26 -11.14 2.03
N LYS A 200 2.63 -12.05 1.31
CA LYS A 200 3.26 -13.19 0.66
C LYS A 200 3.66 -12.78 -0.74
N VAL A 201 4.91 -13.08 -1.09
CA VAL A 201 5.47 -12.76 -2.39
C VAL A 201 5.96 -14.07 -3.00
N SER A 202 5.40 -14.46 -4.13
CA SER A 202 5.71 -15.72 -4.78
C SER A 202 7.22 -15.86 -5.03
N GLY A 203 7.75 -17.02 -4.66
CA GLY A 203 9.17 -17.35 -4.77
C GLY A 203 10.06 -16.77 -3.66
N VAL A 204 9.53 -15.98 -2.73
CA VAL A 204 10.27 -15.48 -1.57
C VAL A 204 10.06 -16.46 -0.41
N THR A 205 11.09 -17.22 -0.05
CA THR A 205 11.01 -18.22 1.04
C THR A 205 11.56 -17.72 2.37
N TRP A 206 12.30 -16.61 2.33
CA TRP A 206 12.86 -15.95 3.50
C TRP A 206 13.05 -14.46 3.24
N ALA A 207 13.11 -13.67 4.30
CA ALA A 207 13.45 -12.25 4.29
C ALA A 207 14.20 -11.89 5.57
N GLN A 208 15.23 -11.04 5.43
CA GLN A 208 15.99 -10.50 6.55
C GLN A 208 16.05 -8.99 6.45
N GLY A 209 16.04 -8.30 7.59
CA GLY A 209 16.26 -6.85 7.60
C GLY A 209 16.48 -6.29 8.99
N ARG A 210 16.75 -4.98 9.03
CA ARG A 210 16.97 -4.23 10.26
C ARG A 210 16.04 -3.02 10.29
N VAL A 211 15.33 -2.84 11.40
CA VAL A 211 14.37 -1.74 11.56
C VAL A 211 14.85 -0.82 12.68
N PRO A 212 15.22 0.43 12.37
CA PRO A 212 15.61 1.39 13.40
C PRO A 212 14.38 1.86 14.19
N THR A 213 14.57 2.16 15.47
CA THR A 213 13.55 2.75 16.34
C THR A 213 13.90 4.20 16.71
N PRO A 214 12.91 5.04 17.09
CA PRO A 214 13.17 6.42 17.50
C PRO A 214 14.11 6.59 18.69
N VAL A 215 14.31 5.53 19.49
CA VAL A 215 15.21 5.53 20.65
C VAL A 215 16.62 5.03 20.33
N GLY A 216 16.92 4.81 19.04
CA GLY A 216 18.26 4.43 18.55
C GLY A 216 18.51 2.93 18.54
N GLU A 217 17.53 2.12 18.91
CA GLU A 217 17.64 0.67 18.95
C GLU A 217 17.44 0.07 17.55
N LEU A 218 18.09 -1.08 17.32
CA LEU A 218 18.02 -1.79 16.06
C LEU A 218 17.34 -3.15 16.25
N LEU A 219 16.24 -3.35 15.53
CA LEU A 219 15.52 -4.62 15.51
C LEU A 219 16.02 -5.44 14.34
N GLU A 220 16.65 -6.59 14.61
CA GLU A 220 17.09 -7.52 13.57
C GLU A 220 16.04 -8.60 13.35
N MET A 221 15.56 -8.70 12.12
CA MET A 221 14.42 -9.51 11.72
C MET A 221 14.86 -10.60 10.77
N ASN A 222 14.49 -11.85 11.06
CA ASN A 222 14.59 -12.98 10.14
C ASN A 222 13.22 -13.66 10.02
N VAL A 223 12.65 -13.63 8.83
CA VAL A 223 11.40 -14.30 8.48
C VAL A 223 11.74 -15.43 7.52
N GLY A 224 11.55 -16.68 7.92
CA GLY A 224 11.66 -17.86 7.05
C GLY A 224 10.31 -18.57 6.88
N GLY A 225 10.31 -19.78 6.32
CA GLY A 225 9.11 -20.62 6.19
C GLY A 225 8.37 -20.86 7.52
N CYS A 226 7.21 -21.54 7.50
CA CYS A 226 6.20 -21.62 8.57
C CYS A 226 6.66 -21.90 10.04
N ALA A 227 7.94 -22.22 10.29
CA ALA A 227 8.52 -22.46 11.62
C ALA A 227 9.73 -21.55 11.98
N GLN A 228 10.12 -20.59 11.14
CA GLN A 228 11.42 -19.89 11.25
C GLN A 228 11.29 -18.35 11.28
N THR A 229 10.35 -17.80 12.05
CA THR A 229 10.38 -16.36 12.38
C THR A 229 11.17 -16.16 13.66
N SER A 230 12.29 -15.45 13.58
CA SER A 230 13.09 -15.06 14.74
C SER A 230 13.39 -13.57 14.72
N ILE A 231 13.52 -13.01 15.91
CA ILE A 231 13.75 -11.59 16.11
C ILE A 231 14.80 -11.46 17.18
N HIS A 232 15.85 -10.72 16.87
CA HIS A 232 16.83 -10.31 17.83
C HIS A 232 16.64 -8.82 18.13
N VAL A 233 16.43 -8.51 19.40
CA VAL A 233 16.25 -7.15 19.90
C VAL A 233 17.44 -6.84 20.78
N THR A 234 18.24 -5.85 20.41
CA THR A 234 19.51 -5.54 21.08
C THR A 234 19.32 -4.60 22.28
N THR A 235 18.25 -4.76 23.07
CA THR A 235 17.90 -3.87 24.20
C THR A 235 16.78 -4.42 25.10
N ASN A 236 16.66 -3.87 26.32
CA ASN A 236 15.66 -4.22 27.34
C ASN A 236 14.44 -3.27 27.38
N MET A 237 14.37 -2.24 26.53
CA MET A 237 13.37 -1.15 26.65
C MET A 237 12.11 -1.32 25.76
N ILE A 238 12.11 -2.27 24.82
CA ILE A 238 10.96 -2.54 23.95
C ILE A 238 10.21 -3.75 24.47
N GLU A 239 8.94 -3.52 24.83
CA GLU A 239 8.03 -4.63 25.09
C GLU A 239 7.53 -5.19 23.75
N VAL A 240 8.02 -6.37 23.38
CA VAL A 240 7.50 -7.09 22.22
C VAL A 240 6.18 -7.74 22.64
N LEU A 241 5.06 -7.12 22.26
CA LEU A 241 3.74 -7.74 22.43
C LEU A 241 3.66 -8.99 21.55
N ARG A 242 4.04 -10.12 22.13
CA ARG A 242 3.66 -11.44 21.65
C ARG A 242 2.17 -11.56 21.92
N THR A 243 1.36 -11.65 20.88
CA THR A 243 -0.07 -11.92 21.01
C THR A 243 -0.27 -13.24 21.77
N LYS A 244 -0.53 -13.12 23.08
CA LYS A 244 -0.99 -14.11 24.07
C LYS A 244 -0.33 -15.50 24.05
N SER A 245 0.43 -15.78 25.12
CA SER A 245 0.53 -17.10 25.79
C SER A 245 0.45 -18.33 24.88
N LEU A 246 1.54 -18.66 24.19
CA LEU A 246 1.70 -19.95 23.53
C LEU A 246 3.15 -20.41 23.73
N GLU A 247 3.36 -21.43 24.57
CA GLU A 247 4.37 -22.44 24.29
C GLU A 247 4.28 -22.78 22.81
N VAL A 248 5.40 -22.71 22.09
CA VAL A 248 5.66 -23.30 20.76
C VAL A 248 4.41 -23.86 20.05
N SER A 249 3.46 -23.00 19.68
CA SER A 249 2.34 -23.38 18.84
C SER A 249 2.12 -22.30 17.79
N ARG A 250 3.02 -22.35 16.80
CA ARG A 250 2.73 -22.27 15.37
C ARG A 250 1.46 -21.48 15.02
N ILE A 251 1.60 -20.19 14.74
CA ILE A 251 0.78 -19.58 13.68
C ILE A 251 1.57 -19.85 12.39
N PRO A 252 1.13 -20.78 11.52
CA PRO A 252 1.83 -21.03 10.26
C PRO A 252 1.66 -19.80 9.35
N PHE A 253 2.69 -18.97 9.28
CA PHE A 253 2.82 -18.00 8.20
C PHE A 253 4.01 -18.44 7.35
N CYS A 254 3.71 -18.99 6.17
CA CYS A 254 4.68 -19.21 5.13
C CYS A 254 4.65 -17.98 4.20
N LEU A 255 5.83 -17.41 3.93
CA LEU A 255 6.02 -16.40 2.87
C LEU A 255 5.60 -16.95 1.50
#